data_AF-A0A9K3P023-F1
#
_entry.id   AF-A0A9K3P023-F1
#
_cell.length_a   1.000
_cell.length_b   1.000
_cell.length_c   1.000
_cell.angle_alpha   90.00
_cell.angle_beta   90.00
_cell.angle_gamma   90.00
#
_symmetry.space_group_name_H-M   'P 1'
#
loop_
_entity.id
_entity.type
_entity.pdbx_description
1 polymer ?
#
loop_
_entity_poly.entity_id
_entity_poly.type
_entity_poly.pdbx_seq_one_letter_code
_entity_poly.pdbx_strand_id
1 'polypeptide(L)'
;MKQTGDRLKSFAESINLSFSYKLVIVEDMLDFNIDLLELNPREALGVFSLYGLWGMIAQQDRLESLMKVIKCIKPRVMVMCEVAANLNSSNFVNRLIEALFYYGAMFDSLEYCMDGEDEHRGITESVYLGEGIKSIVAAEGAERAVRHVNITLE
;
A
#
# COMPACT_ATOMS: atom_id res chain seq x y z
N MET A 1 -5.30 2.84 -15.35
CA MET A 1 -6.16 1.71 -14.91
C MET A 1 -6.82 0.97 -16.07
N LYS A 2 -7.50 1.64 -17.02
CA LYS A 2 -8.05 0.99 -18.22
C LYS A 2 -6.99 0.21 -19.03
N GLN A 3 -5.87 0.85 -19.34
CA GLN A 3 -4.74 0.21 -20.05
C GLN A 3 -4.19 -1.03 -19.32
N THR A 4 -4.19 -1.04 -17.98
CA THR A 4 -3.77 -2.21 -17.19
C THR A 4 -4.73 -3.38 -17.41
N GLY A 5 -6.05 -3.12 -17.35
CA GLY A 5 -7.07 -4.12 -17.65
C GLY A 5 -6.94 -4.69 -19.06
N ASP A 6 -6.73 -3.82 -20.05
CA ASP A 6 -6.55 -4.23 -21.45
C ASP A 6 -5.32 -5.15 -21.61
N ARG A 7 -4.17 -4.76 -21.01
CA ARG A 7 -2.94 -5.57 -21.03
C ARG A 7 -3.12 -6.93 -20.35
N LEU A 8 -3.79 -6.96 -19.19
CA LEU A 8 -4.07 -8.20 -18.48
C LEU A 8 -4.97 -9.13 -19.29
N LYS A 9 -6.00 -8.57 -19.96
CA LYS A 9 -6.89 -9.34 -20.82
C LYS A 9 -6.16 -9.92 -22.02
N SER A 10 -5.38 -9.12 -22.75
CA SER A 10 -4.59 -9.61 -23.88
C SER A 10 -3.58 -10.68 -23.47
N PHE A 11 -2.96 -10.54 -22.28
CA PHE A 11 -2.07 -11.57 -21.75
C PHE A 11 -2.82 -12.87 -21.44
N ALA A 12 -3.97 -12.79 -20.76
CA ALA A 12 -4.79 -13.97 -20.46
C ALA A 12 -5.27 -14.68 -21.73
N GLU A 13 -5.67 -13.93 -22.76
CA GLU A 13 -6.04 -14.48 -24.08
C GLU A 13 -4.86 -15.23 -24.72
N SER A 14 -3.64 -14.71 -24.62
CA SER A 14 -2.44 -15.36 -25.19
C SER A 14 -2.12 -16.73 -24.59
N ILE A 15 -2.60 -16.99 -23.37
CA ILE A 15 -2.43 -18.28 -22.66
C ILE A 15 -3.74 -19.08 -22.58
N ASN A 16 -4.77 -18.70 -23.34
CA ASN A 16 -6.10 -19.31 -23.34
C ASN A 16 -6.77 -19.38 -21.94
N LEU A 17 -6.53 -18.37 -21.10
CA LEU A 17 -7.14 -18.24 -19.78
C LEU A 17 -8.40 -17.36 -19.85
N SER A 18 -9.53 -17.87 -19.36
CA SER A 18 -10.73 -17.06 -19.16
C SER A 18 -10.50 -16.06 -18.04
N PHE A 19 -10.55 -14.77 -18.35
CA PHE A 19 -10.21 -13.69 -17.43
C PHE A 19 -11.16 -12.50 -17.57
N SER A 20 -11.52 -11.90 -16.44
CA SER A 20 -12.26 -10.64 -16.36
C SER A 20 -11.51 -9.65 -15.47
N TYR A 21 -11.59 -8.38 -15.84
CA TYR A 21 -11.04 -7.27 -15.05
C TYR A 21 -12.14 -6.26 -14.80
N LYS A 22 -12.43 -6.00 -13.52
CA LYS A 22 -13.40 -5.01 -13.09
C LYS A 22 -12.69 -3.94 -12.29
N LEU A 23 -12.90 -2.68 -12.70
CA LEU A 23 -12.40 -1.53 -11.97
C LEU A 23 -13.51 -1.00 -11.05
N VAL A 24 -13.23 -0.92 -9.75
CA VAL A 24 -14.08 -0.24 -8.77
C VAL A 24 -13.39 1.05 -8.37
N ILE A 25 -14.09 2.18 -8.53
CA ILE A 25 -13.62 3.51 -8.15
C ILE A 25 -14.61 4.03 -7.11
N VAL A 26 -14.07 4.52 -5.99
CA VAL A 26 -14.82 5.20 -4.94
C VAL A 26 -14.14 6.53 -4.64
N GLU A 27 -14.92 7.57 -4.32
CA GLU A 27 -14.37 8.87 -3.92
C GLU A 27 -13.82 8.80 -2.49
N ASP A 28 -14.53 8.08 -1.62
CA ASP A 28 -14.15 7.78 -0.25
C ASP A 28 -14.15 6.27 0.00
N MET A 29 -13.23 5.79 0.83
CA MET A 29 -13.23 4.37 1.25
C MET A 29 -14.42 4.03 2.14
N LEU A 30 -15.13 5.02 2.70
CA LEU A 30 -16.42 4.80 3.35
C LEU A 30 -17.53 4.37 2.36
N ASP A 31 -17.42 4.72 1.07
CA ASP A 31 -18.38 4.33 0.05
C ASP A 31 -18.14 2.90 -0.47
N PHE A 32 -16.96 2.33 -0.18
CA PHE A 32 -16.61 0.99 -0.59
C PHE A 32 -17.43 -0.06 0.17
N ASN A 33 -18.18 -0.87 -0.59
CA ASN A 33 -19.04 -1.90 -0.04
C ASN A 33 -19.06 -3.15 -0.93
N ILE A 34 -19.62 -4.24 -0.40
CA ILE A 34 -19.62 -5.56 -1.04
C ILE A 34 -20.38 -5.59 -2.39
N ASP A 35 -21.42 -4.76 -2.55
CA ASP A 35 -22.27 -4.78 -3.74
C ASP A 35 -21.50 -4.29 -4.98
N LEU A 36 -20.47 -3.45 -4.78
CA LEU A 36 -19.58 -2.99 -5.84
C LEU A 36 -18.71 -4.11 -6.43
N LEU A 37 -18.53 -5.23 -5.72
CA LEU A 37 -17.61 -6.30 -6.11
C LEU A 37 -18.23 -7.35 -7.04
N GLU A 38 -19.57 -7.40 -7.17
CA GLU A 38 -20.28 -8.41 -8.00
C GLU A 38 -19.77 -9.85 -7.78
N LEU A 39 -19.61 -10.24 -6.52
CA LEU A 39 -18.99 -11.52 -6.18
C LEU A 39 -19.88 -12.71 -6.56
N ASN A 40 -19.24 -13.76 -7.08
CA ASN A 40 -19.87 -15.04 -7.35
C ASN A 40 -19.62 -16.01 -6.18
N PRO A 41 -20.65 -16.50 -5.47
CA PRO A 41 -20.48 -17.41 -4.32
C PRO A 41 -19.80 -18.74 -4.64
N ARG A 42 -19.66 -19.10 -5.93
CA ARG A 42 -19.00 -20.34 -6.38
C ARG A 42 -17.48 -20.18 -6.58
N GLU A 43 -16.96 -18.97 -6.53
CA GLU A 43 -15.54 -18.68 -6.77
C GLU A 43 -14.76 -18.58 -5.46
N ALA A 44 -13.50 -19.00 -5.49
CA ALA A 44 -12.60 -18.79 -4.36
C ALA A 44 -12.09 -17.34 -4.36
N LEU A 45 -12.19 -16.68 -3.20
CA LEU A 45 -11.79 -15.27 -3.07
C LEU A 45 -10.40 -15.15 -2.43
N GLY A 46 -9.54 -14.37 -3.08
CA GLY A 46 -8.27 -13.91 -2.54
C GLY A 46 -8.25 -12.38 -2.48
N VAL A 47 -7.73 -11.82 -1.39
CA VAL A 47 -7.49 -10.37 -1.25
C VAL A 47 -5.99 -10.12 -1.27
N PHE A 48 -5.54 -9.19 -2.11
CA PHE A 48 -4.15 -8.75 -2.16
C PHE A 48 -4.10 -7.25 -1.92
N SER A 49 -3.31 -6.81 -0.92
CA SER A 49 -3.07 -5.41 -0.63
C SER A 49 -1.57 -5.14 -0.63
N LEU A 50 -1.14 -4.17 -1.44
CA LEU A 50 0.26 -3.78 -1.60
C LEU A 50 0.43 -2.33 -1.17
N TYR A 51 1.05 -2.11 -0.01
CA TYR A 51 1.32 -0.80 0.59
C TYR A 51 0.07 0.11 0.67
N GLY A 52 -1.11 -0.49 0.88
CA GLY A 52 -2.38 0.22 0.81
C GLY A 52 -2.95 0.58 2.18
N LEU A 53 -2.72 -0.23 3.21
CA LEU A 53 -3.41 -0.06 4.49
C LEU A 53 -2.75 1.00 5.36
N TRP A 54 -1.43 1.17 5.27
CA TRP A 54 -0.72 2.15 6.10
C TRP A 54 -1.24 3.58 5.92
N GLY A 55 -1.66 3.95 4.69
CA GLY A 55 -2.19 5.28 4.39
C GLY A 55 -3.52 5.57 5.12
N MET A 56 -4.27 4.53 5.48
CA MET A 56 -5.53 4.66 6.21
C MET A 56 -5.35 4.59 7.74
N ILE A 57 -4.13 4.45 8.26
CA ILE A 57 -3.89 4.44 9.72
C ILE A 57 -4.29 5.78 10.35
N ALA A 58 -4.14 6.90 9.64
CA ALA A 58 -4.64 8.20 10.09
C ALA A 58 -6.17 8.34 10.00
N GLN A 59 -6.84 7.45 9.24
CA GLN A 59 -8.27 7.48 8.91
C GLN A 59 -8.92 6.19 9.39
N GLN A 60 -8.95 6.04 10.72
CA GLN A 60 -9.32 4.79 11.37
C GLN A 60 -10.73 4.30 10.99
N ASP A 61 -11.68 5.22 10.79
CA ASP A 61 -13.02 4.93 10.30
C ASP A 61 -13.03 4.25 8.92
N ARG A 62 -12.19 4.73 7.99
CA ARG A 62 -12.03 4.15 6.65
C ARG A 62 -11.39 2.77 6.70
N LEU A 63 -10.33 2.63 7.50
CA LEU A 63 -9.66 1.35 7.68
C LEU A 63 -10.62 0.32 8.28
N GLU A 64 -11.35 0.68 9.33
CA GLU A 64 -12.36 -0.19 9.95
C GLU A 64 -13.48 -0.56 8.97
N SER A 65 -13.96 0.39 8.16
CA SER A 65 -14.95 0.12 7.12
C SER A 65 -14.45 -0.91 6.11
N LEU A 66 -13.26 -0.70 5.54
CA LEU A 66 -12.63 -1.62 4.60
C LEU A 66 -12.45 -3.01 5.21
N MET A 67 -11.91 -3.10 6.43
CA MET A 67 -11.67 -4.37 7.11
C MET A 67 -12.98 -5.10 7.42
N LYS A 68 -14.08 -4.39 7.70
CA LYS A 68 -15.41 -4.98 7.82
C LYS A 68 -15.85 -5.61 6.49
N VAL A 69 -15.69 -4.91 5.37
CA VAL A 69 -16.02 -5.46 4.03
C VAL A 69 -15.18 -6.70 3.72
N ILE A 70 -13.85 -6.63 3.92
CA ILE A 70 -12.94 -7.77 3.72
C ILE A 70 -13.36 -8.96 4.58
N LYS A 71 -13.74 -8.74 5.85
CA LYS A 71 -14.22 -9.81 6.72
C LYS A 71 -15.56 -10.39 6.25
N CYS A 72 -16.46 -9.55 5.74
CA CYS A 72 -17.77 -9.96 5.23
C CYS A 72 -17.68 -10.85 3.99
N ILE A 73 -16.74 -10.58 3.08
CA ILE A 73 -16.55 -11.39 1.86
C ILE A 73 -15.86 -12.74 2.14
N LYS A 74 -15.35 -12.95 3.36
CA LYS A 74 -14.74 -14.21 3.84
C LYS A 74 -13.71 -14.77 2.84
N PRO A 75 -12.62 -14.03 2.54
CA PRO A 75 -11.63 -14.50 1.60
C PRO A 75 -10.96 -15.76 2.12
N ARG A 76 -10.59 -16.65 1.21
CA ARG A 76 -9.83 -17.86 1.54
C ARG A 76 -8.39 -17.52 1.94
N VAL A 77 -7.85 -16.44 1.40
CA VAL A 77 -6.53 -15.90 1.74
C VAL A 77 -6.55 -14.37 1.60
N MET A 78 -5.88 -13.70 2.53
CA MET A 78 -5.52 -12.29 2.39
C MET A 78 -4.00 -12.20 2.45
N VAL A 79 -3.40 -11.59 1.43
CA VAL A 79 -1.98 -11.29 1.36
C VAL A 79 -1.82 -9.78 1.49
N MET A 80 -0.97 -9.37 2.43
CA MET A 80 -0.70 -7.97 2.72
C MET A 80 0.81 -7.74 2.68
N CYS A 81 1.23 -6.76 1.90
CA CYS A 81 2.61 -6.32 1.81
C CYS A 81 2.69 -4.89 2.36
N GLU A 82 3.37 -4.72 3.49
CA GLU A 82 3.50 -3.43 4.18
C GLU A 82 4.94 -3.18 4.59
N VAL A 83 5.27 -1.91 4.85
CA VAL A 83 6.59 -1.53 5.35
C VAL A 83 6.74 -1.95 6.81
N ALA A 84 7.74 -2.79 7.08
CA ALA A 84 8.05 -3.28 8.42
C ALA A 84 8.98 -2.30 9.18
N ALA A 85 8.47 -1.11 9.50
CA ALA A 85 9.18 -0.11 10.31
C ALA A 85 8.20 0.67 11.20
N ASN A 86 8.60 1.00 12.43
CA ASN A 86 7.73 1.73 13.36
C ASN A 86 7.81 3.26 13.20
N LEU A 87 7.27 3.76 12.09
CA LEU A 87 7.21 5.20 11.81
C LEU A 87 5.95 5.87 12.40
N ASN A 88 5.26 5.24 13.36
CA ASN A 88 4.04 5.76 13.96
C ASN A 88 4.14 6.04 15.48
N SER A 89 5.34 6.04 16.06
CA SER A 89 5.53 6.40 17.48
C SER A 89 4.97 7.80 17.78
N SER A 90 4.37 8.01 18.97
CA SER A 90 3.92 9.35 19.38
C SER A 90 5.09 10.29 19.71
N ASN A 91 6.25 9.75 20.08
CA ASN A 91 7.45 10.52 20.37
C ASN A 91 8.23 10.82 19.08
N PHE A 92 8.46 12.11 18.81
CA PHE A 92 9.17 12.57 17.60
C PHE A 92 10.58 12.00 17.49
N VAL A 93 11.37 12.01 18.56
CA VAL A 93 12.77 11.53 18.54
C VAL A 93 12.81 10.04 18.19
N ASN A 94 11.90 9.24 18.76
CA ASN A 94 11.82 7.82 18.42
C ASN A 94 11.47 7.60 16.95
N ARG A 95 10.49 8.35 16.40
CA ARG A 95 10.15 8.27 14.98
C ARG A 95 11.31 8.70 14.09
N LEU A 96 12.02 9.76 14.46
CA LEU A 96 13.15 10.28 13.69
C LEU A 96 14.27 9.25 13.62
N ILE A 97 14.64 8.65 14.75
CA ILE A 97 15.68 7.61 14.82
C ILE A 97 15.27 6.40 13.95
N GLU A 98 14.03 5.93 14.09
CA GLU A 98 13.53 4.81 13.29
C GLU A 98 13.53 5.13 11.78
N ALA A 99 13.11 6.34 11.41
CA ALA A 99 13.12 6.80 10.02
C ALA A 99 14.55 6.88 9.47
N LEU A 100 15.53 7.34 10.25
CA LEU A 100 16.93 7.37 9.82
C LEU A 100 17.46 5.97 9.52
N PHE A 101 17.15 4.97 10.35
CA PHE A 101 17.54 3.59 10.08
C PHE A 101 16.82 3.02 8.86
N TYR A 102 15.49 3.19 8.78
CA TYR A 102 14.69 2.66 7.68
C TYR A 102 15.09 3.27 6.33
N TYR A 103 15.09 4.61 6.23
CA TYR A 103 15.45 5.28 4.99
C TYR A 103 16.93 5.10 4.68
N GLY A 104 17.83 5.14 5.67
CA GLY A 104 19.25 4.85 5.46
C GLY A 104 19.47 3.51 4.76
N ALA A 105 18.83 2.44 5.24
CA ALA A 105 18.89 1.13 4.59
C ALA A 105 18.31 1.12 3.16
N MET A 106 17.26 1.91 2.90
CA MET A 106 16.70 2.06 1.55
C MET A 106 17.66 2.80 0.61
N PHE A 107 18.32 3.87 1.06
CA PHE A 107 19.33 4.59 0.29
C PHE A 107 20.54 3.69 0.00
N ASP A 108 21.05 2.97 1.00
CA ASP A 108 22.16 2.02 0.82
C ASP A 108 21.81 0.92 -0.21
N SER A 109 20.57 0.42 -0.17
CA SER A 109 20.07 -0.58 -1.12
C SER A 109 20.00 -0.04 -2.55
N LEU A 110 19.53 1.19 -2.73
CA LEU A 110 19.49 1.86 -4.03
C LEU A 110 20.90 2.14 -4.56
N GLU A 111 21.82 2.59 -3.70
CA GLU A 111 23.23 2.80 -4.07
C GLU A 111 23.90 1.51 -4.54
N TYR A 112 23.59 0.38 -3.89
CA TYR A 112 24.12 -0.91 -4.29
C TYR A 112 23.54 -1.40 -5.63
N CYS A 113 22.27 -1.11 -5.91
CA CYS A 113 21.55 -1.65 -7.07
C CYS A 113 21.56 -0.75 -8.31
N MET A 114 21.86 0.54 -8.17
CA MET A 114 21.66 1.54 -9.22
C MET A 114 22.83 2.53 -9.28
N ASP A 115 23.16 2.97 -10.49
CA ASP A 115 24.17 4.02 -10.69
C ASP A 115 23.72 5.34 -10.04
N GLY A 116 24.67 6.15 -9.56
CA GLY A 116 24.40 7.45 -8.96
C GLY A 116 23.79 8.46 -9.93
N GLU A 117 24.10 8.34 -11.23
CA GLU A 117 23.56 9.20 -12.28
C GLU A 117 22.23 8.65 -12.88
N ASP A 118 21.70 7.54 -12.35
CA ASP A 118 20.43 6.99 -12.80
C ASP A 118 19.25 7.89 -12.40
N GLU A 119 18.50 8.39 -13.39
CA GLU A 119 17.37 9.30 -13.17
C GLU A 119 16.27 8.66 -12.31
N HIS A 120 16.04 7.35 -12.44
CA HIS A 120 15.03 6.64 -11.65
C HIS A 120 15.47 6.51 -10.19
N ARG A 121 16.78 6.37 -9.93
CA ARG A 121 17.31 6.45 -8.56
C ARG A 121 17.04 7.83 -7.98
N GLY A 122 17.42 8.89 -8.70
CA GLY A 122 17.21 10.28 -8.26
C GLY A 122 15.74 10.60 -7.98
N ILE A 123 14.81 10.14 -8.83
CA ILE A 123 13.37 10.27 -8.61
C ILE A 123 12.92 9.46 -7.39
N THR A 124 13.40 8.22 -7.24
CA THR A 124 13.05 7.36 -6.10
C THR A 124 13.45 8.00 -4.77
N GLU A 125 14.71 8.45 -4.68
CA GLU A 125 15.26 9.09 -3.50
C GLU A 125 14.57 10.42 -3.17
N SER A 126 14.41 11.30 -4.16
CA SER A 126 13.87 12.65 -3.93
C SER A 126 12.35 12.70 -3.75
N VAL A 127 11.59 11.93 -4.53
CA VAL A 127 10.13 12.00 -4.54
C VAL A 127 9.54 10.99 -3.57
N TYR A 128 9.97 9.72 -3.63
CA TYR A 128 9.33 8.67 -2.85
C TYR A 128 9.89 8.58 -1.42
N LEU A 129 11.21 8.50 -1.28
CA LEU A 129 11.83 8.48 0.06
C LEU A 129 11.76 9.88 0.70
N GLY A 130 12.05 10.93 -0.08
CA GLY A 130 12.05 12.32 0.39
C GLY A 130 10.70 12.79 0.95
N GLU A 131 9.57 12.53 0.29
CA GLU A 131 8.26 12.88 0.84
C GLU A 131 7.92 12.07 2.09
N GLY A 132 8.39 10.82 2.17
CA GLY A 132 8.26 10.02 3.38
C GLY A 132 9.04 10.62 4.56
N ILE A 133 10.30 10.99 4.35
CA ILE A 133 11.14 11.69 5.33
C ILE A 133 10.50 13.00 5.76
N LYS A 134 10.03 13.81 4.80
CA LYS A 134 9.36 15.08 5.07
C LYS A 134 8.09 14.89 5.89
N SER A 135 7.30 13.86 5.62
CA SER A 135 6.12 13.52 6.44
C SER A 135 6.50 13.20 7.88
N ILE A 136 7.68 12.62 8.15
CA ILE A 136 8.12 12.31 9.51
C ILE A 136 8.70 13.55 10.22
N VAL A 137 9.48 14.36 9.51
CA VAL A 137 10.24 15.48 10.08
C VAL A 137 9.42 16.75 10.20
N ALA A 138 8.55 17.03 9.23
CA ALA A 138 7.91 18.34 9.05
C ALA A 138 6.40 18.35 9.33
N ALA A 139 5.78 17.20 9.61
CA ALA A 139 4.33 17.09 9.82
C ALA A 139 3.98 16.36 11.13
N GLU A 140 2.85 16.77 11.73
CA GLU A 140 2.26 16.16 12.92
C GLU A 140 0.75 16.05 12.78
N GLY A 141 0.09 15.36 13.72
CA GLY A 141 -1.37 15.27 13.74
C GLY A 141 -1.95 14.76 12.42
N ALA A 142 -3.03 15.37 11.93
CA ALA A 142 -3.68 14.96 10.69
C ALA A 142 -2.84 15.20 9.43
N GLU A 143 -1.85 16.11 9.48
CA GLU A 143 -0.99 16.41 8.32
C GLU A 143 0.07 15.33 8.09
N ARG A 144 0.39 14.54 9.13
CA ARG A 144 1.35 13.43 9.00
C ARG A 144 0.70 12.22 8.35
N ALA A 145 1.03 12.02 7.08
CA ALA A 145 0.55 10.90 6.26
C ALA A 145 1.27 9.58 6.58
N VAL A 146 2.61 9.56 6.64
CA VAL A 146 3.38 8.32 6.84
C VAL A 146 3.28 7.82 8.28
N ARG A 147 2.72 6.61 8.43
CA ARG A 147 2.38 5.99 9.70
C ARG A 147 2.62 4.47 9.72
N HIS A 148 3.71 4.01 9.10
CA HIS A 148 4.07 2.58 9.14
C HIS A 148 4.15 2.07 10.57
N VAL A 149 3.72 0.83 10.75
CA VAL A 149 3.70 0.12 12.04
C VAL A 149 4.51 -1.15 11.91
N ASN A 150 5.06 -1.63 13.02
CA ASN A 150 5.72 -2.92 13.03
C ASN A 150 4.72 -4.04 12.72
N ILE A 151 5.21 -5.04 11.99
CA ILE A 151 4.48 -6.28 11.74
C ILE A 151 4.88 -7.25 12.86
N THR A 152 4.04 -7.35 13.89
CA THR A 152 4.20 -8.39 14.90
C THR A 152 3.49 -9.64 14.40
N LEU A 153 4.24 -10.71 14.15
CA LEU A 153 3.67 -12.05 13.96
C LEU A 153 3.55 -12.66 15.36
N GLU A 154 2.33 -12.78 15.88
CA GLU A 154 2.03 -13.61 17.05
C GLU A 154 2.09 -15.10 16.71
#